data_AF-A0A9X3PF38-F1
#
_entry.id   AF-A0A9X3PF38-F1
#
_cell.length_a   1.000
_cell.length_b   1.000
_cell.length_c   1.000
_cell.angle_alpha   90.00
_cell.angle_beta   90.00
_cell.angle_gamma   90.00
#
_symmetry.space_group_name_H-M   'P 1'
#
loop_
_entity.id
_entity.type
_entity.pdbx_description
1 polymer ?
#
loop_
_entity_poly.entity_id
_entity_poly.type
_entity_poly.pdbx_seq_one_letter_code
_entity_poly.pdbx_strand_id
1 'polypeptide(L)' 'MAPGEVAELRRAWRKSTRSGSDNNSDCVELSTCGDGDGFHVRDSKLGDSSPVFDLAATDLVSLLRAAR' A
#
# COMPACT_ATOMS: atom_id res chain seq x y z
N MET A 1 -13.36 -22.85 15.52
CA MET A 1 -13.27 -21.52 14.87
C MET A 1 -14.27 -20.64 15.60
N ALA A 2 -13.82 -19.71 16.43
CA ALA A 2 -14.71 -18.88 17.24
C ALA A 2 -15.32 -17.75 16.38
N PRO A 3 -16.60 -17.39 16.59
CA PRO A 3 -17.22 -16.26 15.91
C PRO A 3 -16.81 -14.96 16.62
N GLY A 4 -16.01 -14.12 15.96
CA GLY A 4 -15.62 -12.82 16.52
C GLY A 4 -14.23 -12.33 16.14
N GLU A 5 -13.40 -13.15 15.49
CA GLU A 5 -12.17 -12.65 14.89
C GLU A 5 -12.53 -12.04 13.54
N VAL A 6 -12.66 -10.71 13.51
CA VAL A 6 -12.51 -9.97 12.26
C VAL A 6 -11.12 -10.27 11.76
N ALA A 7 -10.99 -11.26 10.88
CA ALA A 7 -9.80 -11.40 10.06
C ALA A 7 -9.73 -10.08 9.29
N GLU A 8 -8.89 -9.15 9.74
CA GLU A 8 -8.55 -8.02 8.91
C GLU A 8 -8.04 -8.66 7.62
N LEU A 9 -8.82 -8.53 6.54
CA LEU A 9 -8.35 -8.72 5.17
C LEU A 9 -7.37 -7.59 4.88
N ARG A 10 -6.32 -7.45 5.71
CA ARG A 10 -5.06 -6.89 5.27
C ARG A 10 -4.70 -7.80 4.12
N ARG A 11 -4.93 -7.34 2.88
CA ARG A 11 -4.24 -7.92 1.73
C ARG A 11 -2.81 -8.15 2.19
N ALA A 12 -2.36 -9.40 2.18
CA ALA A 12 -1.09 -9.77 2.75
C ALA A 12 0.01 -9.08 1.94
N TRP A 13 0.32 -7.85 2.34
CA TRP A 13 1.33 -7.03 1.74
C TRP A 13 2.65 -7.75 1.98
N ARG A 14 3.40 -7.94 0.92
CA ARG A 14 4.76 -8.48 1.03
C ARG A 14 5.70 -7.46 0.45
N LYS A 15 6.89 -7.37 1.01
CA LYS A 15 7.98 -6.61 0.41
C LYS A 15 8.13 -7.01 -1.06
N SER A 16 8.20 -6.02 -1.95
CA SER A 16 8.43 -6.24 -3.38
C SER A 16 9.81 -6.87 -3.62
N THR A 17 9.85 -7.91 -4.45
CA THR A 17 11.09 -8.52 -4.94
C THR A 17 11.80 -7.67 -5.99
N ARG A 18 11.16 -6.59 -6.48
CA ARG A 18 11.74 -5.64 -7.43
C ARG A 18 12.47 -4.49 -6.75
N SER A 19 12.29 -4.34 -5.44
CA SER A 19 13.16 -3.49 -4.62
C SER A 19 14.48 -4.24 -4.45
N GLY A 20 15.60 -3.66 -4.92
CA GLY A 20 16.92 -4.30 -4.80
C GLY A 20 17.21 -4.75 -3.35
N SER A 21 18.16 -5.68 -3.20
CA SER A 21 18.50 -6.24 -1.88
C SER A 21 18.92 -5.17 -0.87
N ASP A 22 19.50 -4.07 -1.37
CA ASP A 22 19.96 -2.95 -0.57
C ASP A 22 18.82 -1.94 -0.37
N ASN A 23 18.74 -1.38 0.84
CA ASN A 23 17.74 -0.38 1.19
C ASN A 23 17.87 0.95 0.42
N ASN A 24 18.79 1.06 -0.55
CA ASN A 24 19.11 2.28 -1.29
C ASN A 24 18.11 2.72 -2.38
N SER A 25 17.11 1.92 -2.75
CA SER A 25 16.09 2.32 -3.74
C SER A 25 14.70 2.52 -3.15
N ASP A 26 14.18 3.74 -3.08
CA ASP A 26 12.82 3.96 -2.58
C ASP A 26 11.79 3.19 -3.44
N CYS A 27 10.91 2.43 -2.78
CA CYS A 27 9.95 1.55 -3.46
C CYS A 27 8.56 1.72 -2.85
N VAL A 28 7.63 2.24 -3.65
CA VAL A 28 6.24 2.42 -3.27
C VAL A 28 5.35 1.41 -3.97
N GLU A 29 4.31 0.94 -3.29
CA GLU A 29 3.30 0.04 -3.84
C GLU A 29 1.91 0.66 -3.78
N LEU A 30 1.08 0.30 -4.76
CA LEU A 30 -0.29 0.78 -4.92
C LEU A 30 -1.26 -0.41 -4.99
N SER A 31 -2.42 -0.29 -4.37
CA SER A 31 -3.50 -1.30 -4.48
C SER A 31 -4.89 -0.68 -4.35
N THR A 32 -5.88 -1.22 -5.06
CA THR A 32 -7.26 -0.69 -5.10
C THR A 32 -8.06 -1.09 -3.87
N CYS A 33 -8.71 -0.16 -3.17
CA CYS A 33 -9.56 -0.47 -2.02
C CYS A 33 -10.67 -1.49 -2.39
N GLY A 34 -11.10 -2.32 -1.43
CA GLY A 34 -12.05 -3.41 -1.69
C GLY A 34 -13.47 -2.94 -2.06
N ASP A 35 -13.78 -1.68 -1.78
CA ASP A 35 -15.02 -0.96 -2.10
C ASP A 35 -14.94 -0.20 -3.45
N GLY A 36 -13.79 -0.20 -4.12
CA GLY A 36 -13.64 0.23 -5.52
C GLY A 36 -13.35 1.72 -5.75
N ASP A 37 -13.51 2.57 -4.74
CA ASP A 37 -13.43 4.03 -4.91
C ASP A 37 -12.11 4.67 -4.43
N GLY A 38 -11.14 3.87 -3.97
CA GLY A 38 -9.88 4.37 -3.42
C GLY A 38 -8.65 3.53 -3.75
N PHE A 39 -7.50 4.05 -3.34
CA PHE A 39 -6.20 3.41 -3.46
C PHE A 39 -5.44 3.46 -2.14
N HIS A 40 -4.85 2.33 -1.78
CA HIS A 40 -3.85 2.24 -0.72
C HIS A 40 -2.47 2.51 -1.31
N VAL A 41 -1.74 3.45 -0.72
CA VAL A 41 -0.33 3.75 -1.04
C VAL A 41 0.52 3.44 0.17
N ARG A 42 1.64 2.73 -0.02
CA ARG A 42 2.54 2.40 1.08
C ARG A 42 3.98 2.22 0.62
N ASP A 43 4.91 2.26 1.57
CA ASP A 43 6.29 1.85 1.35
C ASP A 43 6.37 0.33 1.30
N SER A 44 6.89 -0.21 0.21
CA SER A 44 7.10 -1.64 0.00
C SER A 44 8.08 -2.24 1.02
N LYS A 45 9.12 -1.49 1.40
CA LYS A 45 10.26 -1.97 2.17
C LYS A 45 9.96 -2.12 3.65
N LEU A 46 9.03 -1.32 4.17
CA LEU A 46 8.72 -1.33 5.59
C LEU A 46 7.83 -2.50 6.02
N GLY A 47 7.37 -3.36 5.10
CA GLY A 47 6.56 -4.54 5.45
C GLY A 47 5.38 -4.17 6.36
N ASP A 48 5.19 -4.86 7.47
CA ASP A 48 4.08 -4.56 8.38
C ASP A 48 4.24 -3.23 9.13
N SER A 49 5.44 -2.64 9.12
CA SER A 49 5.72 -1.32 9.72
C SER A 49 5.43 -0.15 8.78
N SER A 50 5.02 -0.41 7.53
CA SER A 50 4.68 0.69 6.62
C SER A 50 3.39 1.38 7.03
N PRO A 51 3.35 2.72 7.06
CA PRO A 51 2.07 3.41 7.01
C PRO A 51 1.35 3.05 5.70
N VAL A 52 0.02 2.98 5.77
CA VAL A 52 -0.86 2.81 4.61
C VAL A 52 -1.69 4.07 4.49
N PHE A 53 -1.59 4.74 3.35
CA PHE A 53 -2.38 5.92 3.03
C PHE A 53 -3.57 5.53 2.16
N ASP A 54 -4.78 5.88 2.59
CA ASP A 54 -5.99 5.73 1.81
C ASP A 54 -6.24 7.00 1.02
N LEU A 55 -6.15 6.92 -0.30
CA LEU A 55 -6.31 8.05 -1.20
C LEU A 55 -7.53 7.85 -2.08
N ALA A 56 -8.35 8.89 -2.22
CA ALA A 56 -9.31 8.95 -3.31
C ALA A 56 -8.57 8.98 -4.66
N ALA A 57 -9.24 8.54 -5.73
CA ALA A 57 -8.65 8.54 -7.08
C ALA A 57 -8.14 9.94 -7.50
N THR A 58 -8.86 11.00 -7.14
CA THR A 58 -8.47 12.40 -7.42
C THR A 58 -7.19 12.82 -6.71
N ASP A 59 -7.00 12.37 -5.48
CA ASP A 59 -5.82 12.71 -4.67
C ASP A 59 -4.61 11.94 -5.17
N LEU A 60 -4.77 10.66 -5.52
CA LEU A 60 -3.71 9.89 -6.17
C LEU A 60 -3.25 10.55 -7.48
N VAL A 61 -4.18 10.99 -8.32
CA VAL A 61 -3.83 11.71 -9.56
C VAL A 61 -3.09 13.01 -9.26
N SER A 62 -3.49 13.75 -8.23
CA SER A 62 -2.83 14.99 -7.81
C SER A 62 -1.41 14.73 -7.31
N LEU A 63 -1.22 13.69 -6.50
CA LEU A 63 0.08 13.24 -6.02
C LEU A 63 1.02 12.88 -7.18
N LEU A 64 0.54 12.07 -8.15
CA LEU A 64 1.33 11.68 -9.32
C LEU A 64 1.72 12.87 -10.19
N ARG A 65 0.86 13.91 -10.27
CA ARG A 65 1.18 15.15 -10.99
C ARG A 65 2.20 16.03 -10.27
N ALA A 66 2.25 15.96 -8.95
CA ALA A 66 3.21 16.72 -8.14
C ALA A 66 4.58 16.04 -8.06
N ALA A 67 4.64 14.72 -8.20
CA ALA A 67 5.87 13.92 -8.12
C ALA A 67 6.70 13.88 -9.42
N ARG A 68 6.27 14.60 -10.47
CA ARG A 68 6.99 14.73 -11.75
C ARG A 68 7.75 16.05 -11.80
#